data_AF-A0A259LLC5-F1
#
_entry.id   AF-A0A259LLC5-F1
#
_cell.length_a   1.000
_cell.length_b   1.000
_cell.length_c   1.000
_cell.angle_alpha   90.00
_cell.angle_beta   90.00
_cell.angle_gamma   90.00
#
_symmetry.space_group_name_H-M   'P 1'
#
loop_
_entity.id
_entity.type
_entity.pdbx_description
1 polymer ?
#
loop_
_entity_poly.entity_id
_entity_poly.type
_entity_poly.pdbx_seq_one_letter_code
_entity_poly.pdbx_strand_id
1 'polypeptide(L)'
;MLSEPQVRRVLAAGGMLVESGGAWRAYRSQDARHSPAGGVSPLIAGRLRTEGAVSVHPQKPDRFLASALQVVPHDVIPPPSGLLEGRVFQKPRSLFELIVAGLASNPGEVARLKAATGRFLADMGQVSRRPPQRGSRPPHGACSGLGARSRAMNGYPRRRHMKWRVPL
;
A
#
# COMPACT_ATOMS: atom_id res chain seq x y z
N MET A 1 -23.08 8.65 -8.59
CA MET A 1 -22.35 9.93 -8.61
C MET A 1 -21.34 9.93 -7.46
N LEU A 2 -20.11 10.38 -7.71
CA LEU A 2 -19.03 10.40 -6.72
C LEU A 2 -19.04 11.71 -5.93
N SER A 3 -18.74 11.64 -4.63
CA SER A 3 -18.52 12.82 -3.80
C SER A 3 -17.10 13.38 -3.98
N GLU A 4 -16.89 14.65 -3.66
CA GLU A 4 -15.58 15.31 -3.75
C GLU A 4 -14.44 14.51 -3.07
N PRO A 5 -14.57 14.03 -1.81
CA PRO A 5 -13.50 13.25 -1.20
C PRO A 5 -13.23 11.92 -1.92
N GLN A 6 -14.23 11.32 -2.55
CA GLN A 6 -14.03 10.10 -3.36
C GLN A 6 -13.28 10.42 -4.65
N VAL A 7 -13.60 11.53 -5.31
CA VAL A 7 -12.88 11.99 -6.51
C VAL A 7 -11.43 12.29 -6.17
N ARG A 8 -11.16 12.97 -5.06
CA ARG A 8 -9.78 13.22 -4.59
C ARG A 8 -9.02 11.93 -4.32
N ARG A 9 -9.65 10.91 -3.73
CA ARG A 9 -9.03 9.59 -3.54
C ARG A 9 -8.70 8.90 -4.86
N VAL A 10 -9.60 8.96 -5.84
CA VAL A 10 -9.36 8.40 -7.18
C VAL A 10 -8.18 9.11 -7.86
N LEU A 11 -8.14 10.44 -7.79
CA LEU A 11 -7.04 11.24 -8.33
C LEU A 11 -5.71 10.97 -7.63
N ALA A 12 -5.71 10.87 -6.30
CA ALA A 12 -4.52 10.54 -5.51
C ALA A 12 -3.97 9.14 -5.83
N ALA A 13 -4.83 8.21 -6.23
CA ALA A 13 -4.44 6.87 -6.68
C ALA A 13 -3.91 6.81 -8.13
N GLY A 14 -3.74 7.95 -8.80
CA GLY A 14 -3.31 8.00 -10.20
C GLY A 14 -4.45 7.90 -11.23
N GLY A 15 -5.69 8.09 -10.78
CA GLY A 15 -6.85 8.18 -11.65
C GLY A 15 -6.89 9.48 -12.46
N MET A 16 -7.91 9.57 -13.31
CA MET A 16 -8.13 10.73 -14.19
C MET A 16 -9.59 11.15 -14.21
N LEU A 17 -9.82 12.39 -14.60
CA LEU A 17 -11.14 12.93 -14.94
C LEU A 17 -11.24 13.10 -16.45
N VAL A 18 -12.41 12.80 -17.01
CA VAL A 18 -12.72 13.02 -18.44
C VAL A 18 -14.01 13.81 -18.52
N GLU A 19 -13.99 14.84 -19.35
CA GLU A 19 -15.19 15.56 -19.76
C GLU A 19 -15.67 15.00 -21.10
N SER A 20 -16.93 14.57 -21.17
CA SER A 20 -17.53 14.04 -22.40
C SER A 20 -18.97 14.52 -22.51
N GLY A 21 -19.23 15.44 -23.44
CA GLY A 21 -20.58 15.95 -23.71
C GLY A 21 -21.24 16.65 -22.51
N GLY A 22 -20.46 17.42 -21.73
CA GLY A 22 -20.93 18.11 -20.54
C GLY A 22 -21.09 17.23 -19.29
N ALA A 23 -20.85 15.92 -19.40
CA ALA A 23 -20.79 15.02 -18.27
C ALA A 23 -19.34 14.75 -17.86
N TRP A 24 -19.08 14.80 -16.55
CA TRP A 24 -17.78 14.50 -15.98
C TRP A 24 -17.75 13.06 -15.47
N ARG A 25 -16.67 12.35 -15.78
CA ARG A 25 -16.44 10.96 -15.32
C ARG A 25 -15.05 10.81 -14.73
N ALA A 26 -14.97 10.13 -13.60
CA ALA A 26 -13.71 9.72 -13.00
C ALA A 26 -13.37 8.29 -13.43
N TYR A 27 -12.09 8.06 -13.68
CA TYR A 27 -11.51 6.76 -14.00
C TYR A 27 -10.38 6.47 -13.00
N ARG A 28 -10.23 5.20 -12.64
CA ARG A 28 -9.20 4.77 -11.68
C ARG A 28 -7.80 4.67 -12.28
N SER A 29 -7.71 4.65 -13.60
CA SER A 29 -6.48 4.55 -14.38
C SER A 29 -6.37 5.73 -15.33
N GLN A 30 -5.14 6.06 -15.74
CA GLN A 30 -4.87 7.05 -16.80
C GLN A 30 -5.38 6.62 -18.18
N ASP A 31 -5.69 5.33 -18.32
CA ASP A 31 -6.44 4.83 -19.47
C ASP A 31 -7.94 4.82 -19.18
N ALA A 32 -8.68 5.63 -19.95
CA ALA A 32 -10.14 5.75 -19.87
C ALA A 32 -10.89 4.51 -20.40
N ARG A 33 -10.20 3.53 -21.00
CA ARG A 33 -10.84 2.33 -21.58
C ARG A 33 -11.24 1.27 -20.55
N HIS A 34 -10.54 1.21 -19.41
CA HIS A 34 -10.52 -0.03 -18.63
C HIS A 34 -11.13 0.05 -17.23
N SER A 35 -11.35 1.24 -16.64
CA SER A 35 -11.83 1.31 -15.25
C SER A 35 -12.57 2.61 -14.88
N PRO A 36 -13.87 2.72 -15.24
CA PRO A 36 -14.70 3.83 -14.76
C PRO A 36 -14.91 3.73 -13.24
N ALA A 37 -14.64 4.82 -12.53
CA ALA A 37 -14.94 4.93 -11.10
C ALA A 37 -16.36 5.45 -10.86
N GLY A 38 -16.85 6.34 -11.73
CA GLY A 38 -18.22 6.87 -11.67
C GLY A 38 -18.34 8.28 -12.24
N GLY A 39 -19.58 8.77 -12.35
CA GLY A 39 -19.86 10.15 -12.75
C GLY A 39 -19.53 11.16 -11.64
N VAL A 40 -19.07 12.33 -12.03
CA VAL A 40 -18.69 13.44 -11.15
C VAL A 40 -19.57 14.65 -11.47
N SER A 41 -19.90 15.44 -10.44
CA SER A 41 -20.66 16.68 -10.63
C SER A 41 -19.79 17.74 -11.31
N PRO A 42 -20.33 18.50 -12.29
CA PRO A 42 -19.62 19.61 -12.92
C PRO A 42 -19.10 20.67 -11.93
N LEU A 43 -19.83 20.91 -10.83
CA LEU A 43 -19.42 21.87 -9.79
C LEU A 43 -18.14 21.43 -9.09
N ILE A 44 -18.02 20.13 -8.80
CA ILE A 44 -16.84 19.54 -8.17
C ILE A 44 -15.66 19.59 -9.13
N ALA A 45 -15.88 19.24 -10.41
CA ALA A 45 -14.84 19.30 -11.42
C ALA A 45 -14.34 20.72 -11.66
N GLY A 46 -15.25 21.70 -11.73
CA GLY A 46 -14.92 23.12 -11.86
C GLY A 46 -14.07 23.61 -10.68
N ARG A 47 -14.48 23.30 -9.45
CA ARG A 47 -13.72 23.64 -8.24
C ARG A 47 -12.32 23.01 -8.23
N LEU A 48 -12.21 21.73 -8.58
CA LEU A 48 -10.93 21.04 -8.65
C LEU A 48 -9.99 21.63 -9.71
N ARG A 49 -10.54 22.18 -10.80
CA ARG A 49 -9.79 22.90 -11.83
C ARG A 49 -9.32 24.28 -11.33
N THR A 50 -10.18 25.04 -10.65
CA THR A 50 -9.82 26.38 -10.12
C THR A 50 -8.81 26.28 -8.97
N GLU A 51 -8.88 25.23 -8.16
CA GLU A 51 -7.90 24.95 -7.11
C GLU A 51 -6.55 24.45 -7.65
N GLY A 52 -6.43 24.23 -8.97
CA GLY A 52 -5.21 23.69 -9.58
C GLY A 52 -4.92 22.24 -9.17
N ALA A 53 -5.90 21.53 -8.60
CA ALA A 53 -5.76 20.12 -8.21
C ALA A 53 -5.73 19.18 -9.43
N VAL A 54 -6.26 19.65 -10.57
CA VAL A 54 -6.36 18.88 -11.80
C VAL A 54 -5.96 19.74 -12.99
N SER A 55 -5.16 19.16 -13.87
CA SER A 55 -4.49 19.80 -14.99
C SER A 55 -4.83 19.10 -16.30
N VAL A 56 -4.91 19.86 -17.39
CA VAL A 56 -5.22 19.32 -18.72
C VAL A 56 -4.05 18.46 -19.22
N HIS A 57 -4.36 17.31 -19.81
CA HIS A 57 -3.37 16.45 -20.44
C HIS A 57 -2.90 17.08 -21.78
N PRO A 58 -1.59 17.22 -22.04
CA PRO A 58 -1.07 17.98 -23.19
C PRO A 58 -1.51 17.40 -24.55
N GLN A 59 -1.59 16.07 -24.66
CA GLN A 59 -2.00 15.40 -25.91
C GLN A 59 -3.52 15.23 -26.08
N LYS A 60 -4.32 15.41 -25.01
CA LYS A 60 -5.77 15.09 -25.03
C LYS A 60 -6.52 16.08 -24.14
N PRO A 61 -7.08 17.16 -24.70
CA PRO A 61 -7.65 18.26 -23.92
C PRO A 61 -8.88 17.85 -23.09
N ASP A 62 -9.58 16.79 -23.50
CA ASP A 62 -10.75 16.25 -22.79
C ASP A 62 -10.36 15.48 -21.51
N ARG A 63 -9.06 15.30 -21.25
CA ARG A 63 -8.51 14.51 -20.15
C ARG A 63 -7.84 15.41 -19.13
N PHE A 64 -8.19 15.19 -17.88
CA PHE A 64 -7.75 15.97 -16.74
C PHE A 64 -7.06 15.03 -15.73
N LEU A 65 -5.78 15.27 -15.45
CA LEU A 65 -4.96 14.48 -14.54
C LEU A 65 -4.73 15.23 -13.23
N ALA A 66 -4.49 14.50 -12.13
CA ALA A 66 -4.12 15.12 -10.87
C ALA A 66 -2.84 15.96 -11.05
N SER A 67 -2.89 17.23 -10.65
CA SER A 67 -1.80 18.19 -10.81
C SER A 67 -0.58 17.83 -9.94
N ALA A 68 -0.82 17.22 -8.76
CA ALA A 68 0.25 16.65 -7.93
C ALA A 68 1.00 15.48 -8.60
N LEU A 69 0.45 14.92 -9.69
CA LEU A 69 1.08 13.90 -10.53
C LEU A 69 1.54 14.46 -11.88
N GLN A 70 1.37 15.77 -12.13
CA GLN A 70 2.18 16.44 -13.15
C GLN A 70 3.59 16.58 -12.62
N VAL A 71 4.33 15.46 -12.70
CA VAL A 71 5.74 15.52 -12.98
C VAL A 71 5.85 16.36 -14.24
N VAL A 72 6.41 17.56 -14.07
CA VAL A 72 6.77 18.50 -15.12
C VAL A 72 7.34 17.72 -16.31
N PRO A 73 6.90 17.94 -17.56
CA PRO A 73 7.64 17.47 -18.71
C PRO A 73 8.84 18.39 -18.95
N HIS A 74 9.73 18.47 -17.97
CA HIS A 74 11.06 19.06 -18.09
C HIS A 74 12.03 18.13 -17.39
N ASP A 75 12.27 17.02 -18.07
CA ASP A 75 13.62 16.80 -18.58
C ASP A 75 13.44 16.22 -19.98
N VAL A 76 13.55 17.11 -20.97
CA VAL A 76 14.02 16.70 -22.29
C VAL A 76 15.38 16.08 -22.02
N ILE A 77 15.39 14.76 -21.85
CA ILE A 77 16.63 13.99 -21.84
C ILE A 77 17.34 14.41 -23.12
N PRO A 78 18.47 15.13 -23.06
CA PRO A 78 19.20 15.47 -24.27
C PRO A 78 19.45 14.14 -25.00
N PRO A 79 19.24 14.08 -26.33
CA PRO A 79 19.62 12.88 -27.07
C PRO A 79 21.06 12.56 -26.67
N PRO A 80 21.38 11.32 -26.28
CA PRO A 80 22.69 11.01 -25.74
C PRO A 80 23.72 11.28 -26.83
N SER A 81 24.34 12.46 -26.77
CA SER A 81 25.45 12.87 -27.62
C SER A 81 26.71 12.03 -27.35
N GLY A 82 26.64 11.06 -26.42
CA GLY A 82 27.70 10.09 -26.14
C GLY A 82 27.63 8.78 -26.93
N LEU A 83 26.71 8.60 -27.89
CA LEU A 83 26.66 7.34 -28.68
C LEU A 83 27.76 7.20 -29.74
N LEU A 84 28.62 8.19 -29.94
CA LEU A 84 29.82 8.05 -30.77
C LEU A 84 31.10 7.78 -29.97
N GLU A 85 31.04 7.79 -28.64
CA GLU A 85 32.19 7.46 -27.79
C GLU A 85 31.95 6.14 -27.04
N GLY A 86 32.08 5.06 -27.80
CA GLY A 86 32.73 3.84 -27.33
C GLY A 86 32.18 3.14 -26.08
N ARG A 87 30.87 3.12 -25.82
CA ARG A 87 30.33 2.27 -24.74
C ARG A 87 29.98 0.88 -25.24
N VAL A 88 30.79 -0.08 -24.78
CA VAL A 88 30.58 -1.52 -24.82
C VAL A 88 29.12 -1.84 -24.49
N PHE A 89 28.38 -2.40 -25.46
CA PHE A 89 27.05 -2.97 -25.25
C PHE A 89 27.15 -4.00 -24.12
N GLN A 90 26.70 -3.65 -22.92
CA GLN A 90 26.54 -4.64 -21.86
C GLN A 90 25.35 -5.51 -22.23
N LYS A 91 25.65 -6.74 -22.64
CA LYS A 91 24.67 -7.77 -22.95
C LYS A 91 23.71 -7.91 -21.75
N PRO A 92 22.38 -7.93 -21.97
CA PRO A 92 21.43 -8.11 -20.86
C PRO A 92 21.74 -9.43 -20.16
N ARG A 93 22.22 -9.35 -18.91
CA ARG A 93 22.53 -10.53 -18.09
C ARG A 93 21.26 -11.11 -17.51
N SER A 94 21.18 -12.44 -17.49
CA SER A 94 20.06 -13.15 -16.89
C SER A 94 20.03 -12.89 -15.38
N LEU A 95 18.84 -12.75 -14.80
CA LEU A 95 18.65 -12.64 -13.33
C LEU A 95 19.31 -13.82 -12.60
N PHE A 96 19.34 -15.00 -13.22
CA PHE A 96 20.03 -16.17 -12.68
C PHE A 96 21.55 -15.94 -12.57
N GLU A 97 22.18 -15.35 -13.59
CA GLU A 97 23.62 -15.04 -13.57
C GLU A 97 23.96 -14.01 -12.49
N LEU A 98 23.09 -13.03 -12.27
CA LEU A 98 23.22 -12.05 -11.20
C LEU A 98 23.16 -12.70 -9.81
N ILE A 99 22.23 -13.61 -9.60
CA ILE A 99 22.08 -14.32 -8.32
C ILE A 99 23.28 -15.24 -8.07
N VAL A 100 23.72 -16.00 -9.08
CA VAL A 100 24.88 -16.89 -8.95
C VAL A 100 26.17 -16.09 -8.73
N ALA A 101 26.36 -14.97 -9.42
CA ALA A 101 27.51 -14.08 -9.22
C ALA A 101 27.50 -13.45 -7.82
N GLY A 102 26.33 -13.04 -7.31
CA GLY A 102 26.18 -12.52 -5.95
C GLY A 102 26.52 -13.55 -4.88
N LEU A 103 26.05 -14.79 -5.04
CA LEU A 103 26.35 -15.90 -4.14
C LEU A 103 27.82 -16.32 -4.18
N ALA A 104 28.47 -16.26 -5.35
CA ALA A 104 29.91 -16.53 -5.50
C ALA A 104 30.78 -15.45 -4.85
N SER A 105 30.30 -14.20 -4.80
CA SER A 105 31.05 -13.07 -4.26
C SER A 105 31.00 -12.98 -2.74
N ASN A 106 30.01 -13.61 -2.09
CA ASN A 106 29.82 -13.54 -0.63
C ASN A 106 29.44 -14.91 -0.04
N PRO A 107 30.41 -15.69 0.49
CA PRO A 107 30.13 -17.01 1.07
C PRO A 107 29.21 -16.96 2.30
N GLY A 108 29.15 -15.82 3.00
CA GLY A 108 28.23 -15.60 4.11
C GLY A 108 26.75 -15.55 3.69
N GLU A 109 26.45 -15.14 2.46
CA GLU A 109 25.07 -15.16 1.95
C GLU A 109 24.59 -16.58 1.66
N VAL A 110 25.49 -17.46 1.18
CA VAL A 110 25.19 -18.88 0.98
C VAL A 110 24.80 -19.55 2.30
N ALA A 111 25.53 -19.24 3.39
CA ALA A 111 25.22 -19.78 4.72
C ALA A 111 23.87 -19.27 5.25
N ARG A 112 23.56 -17.98 5.05
CA ARG A 112 22.27 -17.38 5.45
C ARG A 112 21.11 -17.94 4.64
N LEU A 113 21.29 -18.10 3.33
CA LEU A 113 20.30 -18.70 2.44
C LEU A 113 20.01 -20.15 2.87
N LYS A 114 21.06 -20.95 3.11
CA LYS A 114 20.93 -22.34 3.58
C LYS A 114 20.19 -22.43 4.92
N ALA A 115 20.50 -21.54 5.86
CA ALA A 115 19.80 -21.47 7.15
C ALA A 115 18.32 -21.07 7.00
N ALA A 116 18.03 -20.10 6.13
CA ALA A 116 16.66 -19.67 5.84
C ALA A 116 15.84 -20.78 5.18
N THR A 117 16.41 -21.49 4.20
CA THR A 117 15.77 -22.65 3.56
C THR A 117 15.50 -23.76 4.57
N GLY A 118 16.44 -24.04 5.49
CA GLY A 118 16.25 -25.02 6.54
C GLY A 118 15.06 -24.70 7.47
N ARG A 119 14.95 -23.43 7.90
CA ARG A 119 13.80 -22.97 8.72
C ARG A 119 12.48 -23.08 7.97
N PHE A 120 12.46 -22.64 6.72
CA PHE A 120 11.25 -22.72 5.89
C PHE A 120 10.77 -24.17 5.70
N LEU A 121 11.69 -25.10 5.42
CA LEU A 121 11.34 -26.51 5.28
C LEU A 121 10.85 -27.12 6.61
N ALA A 122 11.44 -26.72 7.74
CA ALA A 122 10.98 -27.13 9.06
C ALA A 122 9.56 -26.61 9.37
N ASP A 123 9.29 -25.33 9.07
CA ASP A 123 7.97 -24.72 9.26
C ASP A 123 6.92 -25.41 8.39
N MET A 124 7.22 -25.65 7.11
CA MET A 124 6.33 -26.37 6.19
C MET A 124 6.11 -27.83 6.62
N GLY A 125 7.15 -28.48 7.14
CA GLY A 125 7.05 -29.81 7.75
C GLY A 125 6.14 -29.83 8.97
N GLN A 126 6.19 -28.79 9.81
CA GLN A 126 5.34 -28.66 10.98
C GLN A 126 3.88 -28.36 10.60
N VAL A 127 3.65 -27.51 9.59
CA VAL A 127 2.31 -27.22 9.07
C VAL A 127 1.67 -28.47 8.46
N SER A 128 2.41 -29.24 7.67
CA SER A 128 1.92 -30.46 7.03
C SER A 128 1.64 -31.61 8.01
N ARG A 129 2.35 -31.66 9.15
CA ARG A 129 2.11 -32.66 10.22
C ARG A 129 1.02 -32.26 11.21
N ARG A 130 0.50 -31.03 11.14
CA ARG A 130 -0.56 -30.57 12.03
C ARG A 130 -1.90 -31.15 11.53
N PRO A 131 -2.62 -31.95 12.32
CA PRO A 131 -3.93 -32.42 11.91
C PRO A 131 -4.85 -31.22 11.65
N PRO A 132 -5.74 -31.27 10.65
CA PRO A 132 -6.67 -30.18 10.39
C PRO A 132 -7.49 -29.94 11.65
N GLN A 133 -7.34 -28.76 12.26
CA GLN A 133 -8.21 -28.34 13.35
C GLN A 133 -9.62 -28.19 12.78
N ARG A 134 -10.47 -29.21 12.97
CA ARG A 134 -11.91 -29.08 12.80
C ARG A 134 -12.40 -28.05 13.81
N GLY A 135 -12.81 -26.89 13.31
CA GLY A 135 -13.63 -25.94 14.05
C GLY A 135 -12.88 -24.71 14.54
N SER A 136 -12.80 -23.69 13.68
CA SER A 136 -12.99 -22.31 14.10
C SER A 136 -13.44 -21.49 12.90
N ARG A 137 -14.75 -21.56 12.66
CA ARG A 137 -15.45 -20.62 11.79
C ARG A 137 -15.36 -19.25 12.50
N PRO A 138 -14.79 -18.19 11.90
CA PRO A 138 -14.82 -16.89 12.53
C PRO A 138 -16.27 -16.38 12.48
N PRO A 139 -16.84 -15.87 13.59
CA PRO A 139 -18.11 -15.17 13.50
C PRO A 139 -17.86 -13.85 12.78
N HIS A 140 -18.50 -13.72 11.62
CA HIS A 140 -18.71 -12.44 10.96
C HIS A 140 -19.44 -11.49 11.92
N GLY A 141 -18.83 -10.33 12.17
CA GLY A 141 -19.52 -9.08 12.48
C GLY A 141 -19.99 -8.86 13.92
N ALA A 142 -19.26 -8.02 14.65
CA ALA A 142 -19.87 -7.08 15.60
C ALA A 142 -18.91 -5.89 15.82
N CYS A 143 -19.09 -4.83 15.04
CA CYS A 143 -18.79 -3.49 15.53
C CYS A 143 -19.80 -3.19 16.65
N SER A 144 -19.33 -2.97 17.87
CA SER A 144 -20.04 -2.19 18.91
C SER A 144 -19.10 -1.92 20.08
N GLY A 145 -18.98 -0.64 20.46
CA GLY A 145 -18.56 -0.27 21.81
C GLY A 145 -17.25 0.51 21.94
N LEU A 146 -17.30 1.80 21.58
CA LEU A 146 -16.54 2.82 22.30
C LEU A 146 -16.95 2.79 23.78
N GLY A 147 -15.98 2.86 24.69
CA GLY A 147 -16.18 3.51 25.99
C GLY A 147 -15.81 2.73 27.24
N ALA A 148 -15.14 3.46 28.14
CA ALA A 148 -15.07 3.26 29.58
C ALA A 148 -13.93 2.42 30.18
N ARG A 149 -12.82 3.14 30.43
CA ARG A 149 -12.27 3.46 31.76
C ARG A 149 -11.62 2.37 32.64
N SER A 150 -10.52 2.85 33.20
CA SER A 150 -10.03 2.68 34.58
C SER A 150 -9.02 1.58 34.89
N ARG A 151 -7.77 2.06 35.00
CA ARG A 151 -6.76 1.61 35.96
C ARG A 151 -7.36 1.41 37.35
N ALA A 152 -6.95 0.34 38.02
CA ALA A 152 -6.71 0.35 39.46
C ALA A 152 -5.46 -0.49 39.76
N MET A 153 -4.36 0.22 40.03
CA MET A 153 -3.20 -0.30 40.74
C MET A 153 -3.64 -0.67 42.16
N ASN A 154 -3.51 -1.93 42.55
CA ASN A 154 -3.62 -2.34 43.95
C ASN A 154 -2.23 -2.62 44.51
N GLY A 155 -1.70 -1.62 45.24
CA GLY A 155 -0.58 -1.78 46.15
C GLY A 155 -1.04 -1.60 47.59
N TYR A 156 -1.02 -2.70 48.37
CA TYR A 156 -0.78 -2.85 49.83
C TYR A 156 -1.58 -1.98 50.86
N PRO A 157 -1.57 -2.26 52.19
CA PRO A 157 -0.86 -3.32 52.93
C PRO A 157 -1.71 -4.15 53.92
N ARG A 158 -1.12 -5.27 54.35
CA ARG A 158 -1.45 -6.03 55.56
C ARG A 158 -1.33 -5.15 56.81
N ARG A 159 -2.34 -5.17 57.69
CA ARG A 159 -2.16 -4.86 59.12
C ARG A 159 -2.77 -5.97 59.98
N ARG A 160 -1.97 -6.38 60.97
CA ARG A 160 -2.24 -7.40 61.99
C ARG A 160 -3.17 -6.88 63.09
N HIS A 161 -3.55 -7.83 63.93
CA HIS A 161 -4.14 -7.76 65.29
C HIS A 161 -5.66 -7.87 65.35
N MET A 162 -6.28 -8.49 66.35
CA MET A 162 -5.98 -9.57 67.32
C MET A 162 -7.27 -9.66 68.17
N LYS A 163 -7.52 -10.83 68.78
CA LYS A 163 -8.39 -11.03 69.96
C LYS A 163 -9.93 -10.85 69.72
N TRP A 164 -10.85 -11.57 70.36
CA TRP A 164 -10.86 -12.35 71.60
C TRP A 164 -11.79 -13.57 71.46
N ARG A 165 -11.41 -14.70 72.10
CA ARG A 165 -12.40 -15.66 72.63
C ARG A 165 -12.78 -15.20 74.03
N VAL A 166 -14.06 -15.28 74.36
CA VAL A 166 -14.58 -15.18 75.74
C VAL A 166 -15.45 -16.43 75.98
N PRO A 167 -15.40 -17.04 77.17
CA PRO A 167 -15.96 -18.36 77.46
C PRO A 167 -17.34 -18.30 78.12
N LEU A 168 -18.11 -19.37 77.99
CA LEU A 168 -18.57 -20.27 79.06
C LEU A 168 -19.28 -21.48 78.42
#